data_AF-F0JFV3-F1
#
_entry.id   AF-F0JFV3-F1
#
_cell.length_a   1.000
_cell.length_b   1.000
_cell.length_c   1.000
_cell.angle_alpha   90.00
_cell.angle_beta   90.00
_cell.angle_gamma   90.00
#
_symmetry.space_group_name_H-M   'P 1'
#
loop_
_entity.id
_entity.type
_entity.pdbx_description
1 polymer ?
#
loop_
_entity_poly.entity_id
_entity_poly.type
_entity_poly.pdbx_seq_one_letter_code
_entity_poly.pdbx_strand_id
1 'polypeptide(L)'
;MDIYDLFLYMSVGAGFLMAFNLGANDVANSMASAVGARAITVKQAVFIAGILNFVGAVFLGSHVTATISKGIINPEVISDPKLIMIGMFASLLAAGLWVLVATLTSLPVSSTHSIVGAITGFGLVAGGPDVVNWLKMGGIVLSWIISPFFAAAIAYFIFTHIRRYILFQRHFVHQAKKWAPIWVAVTLSMISLSFLYKTPAGKALHLHWLVSLGIAALLSLVAWAVSRYFVGKIVLDEEEGAEGVERVFRKMQVGTSCYVALSQGANDVANAIGPVAAIYLIAKEHVLLSKADVPWPMLVLGGFGIAVGIAVLGHKVMATVGEKITTLTNTRGFAVDFGAASTVLIASNLGLPVSTTHAAVGGVVGVGLARGFSAVDFRVLLRIVAYWVATVPIAALTSIVLFVLLKWLCYS
;
A
#
# COMPACT_ATOMS: atom_id res chain seq x y z
N MET A 1 26.56 -13.86 -22.39
CA MET A 1 25.76 -12.94 -21.59
C MET A 1 26.49 -12.79 -20.26
N ASP A 2 26.86 -11.57 -19.86
CA ASP A 2 27.57 -11.37 -18.60
C ASP A 2 26.62 -11.62 -17.41
N ILE A 3 27.18 -11.90 -16.23
CA ILE A 3 26.42 -12.16 -15.01
C ILE A 3 25.49 -10.99 -14.65
N TYR A 4 25.91 -9.75 -14.94
CA TYR A 4 25.09 -8.56 -14.72
C TYR A 4 23.82 -8.57 -15.58
N ASP A 5 23.94 -8.89 -16.87
CA ASP A 5 22.79 -8.99 -17.78
C ASP A 5 21.88 -10.16 -17.39
N LEU A 6 22.45 -11.29 -16.95
CA LEU A 6 21.70 -12.46 -16.49
C LEU A 6 20.81 -12.15 -15.30
N PHE A 7 21.41 -11.59 -14.24
CA PHE A 7 20.65 -11.23 -13.06
C PHE A 7 19.67 -10.09 -13.35
N LEU A 8 19.98 -9.16 -14.26
CA LEU A 8 19.03 -8.15 -14.68
C LEU A 8 17.78 -8.76 -15.32
N TYR A 9 17.92 -9.60 -16.35
CA TYR A 9 16.76 -10.21 -17.01
C TYR A 9 15.97 -11.12 -16.08
N MET A 10 16.66 -11.92 -15.25
CA MET A 10 16.01 -12.74 -14.24
C MET A 10 15.26 -11.90 -13.20
N SER A 11 15.84 -10.77 -12.77
CA SER A 11 15.20 -9.87 -11.81
C SER A 11 13.97 -9.19 -12.36
N VAL A 12 13.94 -8.86 -13.66
CA VAL A 12 12.73 -8.31 -14.31
C VAL A 12 11.59 -9.33 -14.24
N GLY A 13 11.87 -10.61 -14.53
CA GLY A 13 10.88 -11.68 -14.41
C GLY A 13 10.43 -11.94 -12.97
N ALA A 14 11.37 -12.05 -12.03
CA ALA A 14 11.07 -12.26 -10.61
C ALA A 14 10.33 -11.05 -9.99
N GLY A 15 10.68 -9.83 -10.41
CA GLY A 15 10.05 -8.60 -9.98
C GLY A 15 8.63 -8.49 -10.50
N PHE A 16 8.40 -8.86 -11.76
CA PHE A 16 7.05 -8.97 -12.32
C PHE A 16 6.22 -10.01 -11.55
N LEU A 17 6.78 -11.18 -11.23
CA LEU A 17 6.08 -12.20 -10.44
C LEU A 17 5.74 -11.71 -9.03
N MET A 18 6.68 -11.04 -8.35
CA MET A 18 6.42 -10.43 -7.04
C MET A 18 5.31 -9.38 -7.14
N ALA A 19 5.38 -8.48 -8.13
CA ALA A 19 4.33 -7.50 -8.39
C ALA A 19 2.96 -8.13 -8.68
N PHE A 20 2.93 -9.21 -9.46
CA PHE A 20 1.74 -10.00 -9.71
C PHE A 20 1.16 -10.58 -8.41
N ASN A 21 1.99 -11.18 -7.56
CA ASN A 21 1.54 -11.73 -6.28
C ASN A 21 0.99 -10.65 -5.34
N LEU A 22 1.63 -9.49 -5.29
CA LEU A 22 1.13 -8.31 -4.56
C LEU A 22 -0.26 -7.91 -5.03
N GLY A 23 -0.45 -7.75 -6.34
CA GLY A 23 -1.75 -7.40 -6.90
C GLY A 23 -2.83 -8.45 -6.64
N ALA A 24 -2.48 -9.73 -6.71
CA ALA A 24 -3.39 -10.83 -6.43
C ALA A 24 -3.86 -10.88 -4.96
N ASN A 25 -2.93 -10.67 -4.02
CA ASN A 25 -3.20 -10.79 -2.58
C ASN A 25 -3.83 -9.51 -2.01
N ASP A 26 -3.19 -8.38 -2.27
CA ASP A 26 -3.43 -7.17 -1.50
C ASP A 26 -4.65 -6.38 -2.03
N VAL A 27 -5.22 -6.74 -3.19
CA VAL A 27 -6.42 -6.06 -3.72
C VAL A 27 -7.64 -6.16 -2.78
N ALA A 28 -7.67 -7.19 -1.94
CA ALA A 28 -8.69 -7.31 -0.91
C ALA A 28 -8.62 -6.16 0.11
N ASN A 29 -7.43 -5.61 0.37
CA ASN A 29 -7.24 -4.50 1.30
C ASN A 29 -7.91 -3.20 0.82
N SER A 30 -8.05 -3.01 -0.49
CA SER A 30 -8.68 -1.81 -1.07
C SER A 30 -10.13 -2.01 -1.47
N MET A 31 -10.50 -3.17 -2.00
CA MET A 31 -11.80 -3.35 -2.66
C MET A 31 -12.77 -4.31 -1.96
N ALA A 32 -12.32 -5.11 -0.99
CA ALA A 32 -13.20 -6.08 -0.34
C ALA A 32 -14.33 -5.40 0.43
N SER A 33 -14.11 -4.21 0.99
CA SER A 33 -15.13 -3.46 1.70
C SER A 33 -16.26 -3.02 0.75
N ALA A 34 -15.93 -2.46 -0.42
CA ALA A 34 -16.92 -1.99 -1.40
C ALA A 34 -17.64 -3.14 -2.11
N VAL A 35 -16.94 -4.25 -2.37
CA VAL A 35 -17.56 -5.48 -2.91
C VAL A 35 -18.47 -6.13 -1.87
N GLY A 36 -18.01 -6.26 -0.62
CA GLY A 36 -18.77 -6.87 0.48
C GLY A 36 -20.04 -6.09 0.84
N ALA A 37 -19.97 -4.75 0.79
CA ALA A 37 -21.13 -3.87 0.97
C ALA A 37 -22.06 -3.79 -0.27
N ARG A 38 -21.75 -4.55 -1.34
CA ARG A 38 -22.47 -4.55 -2.62
C ARG A 38 -22.55 -3.16 -3.26
N ALA A 39 -21.54 -2.32 -3.05
CA ALA A 39 -21.43 -1.01 -3.70
C ALA A 39 -21.00 -1.14 -5.17
N ILE A 40 -20.13 -2.11 -5.45
CA ILE A 40 -19.63 -2.47 -6.79
C ILE A 40 -19.53 -3.98 -6.96
N THR A 41 -19.53 -4.43 -8.21
CA THR A 41 -19.28 -5.84 -8.55
C THR A 41 -17.79 -6.16 -8.51
N VAL A 42 -17.44 -7.44 -8.34
CA VAL A 42 -16.04 -7.90 -8.39
C VAL A 42 -15.36 -7.49 -9.71
N LYS A 43 -16.06 -7.57 -10.85
CA LYS A 43 -15.51 -7.16 -12.15
C LYS A 43 -15.15 -5.67 -12.20
N GLN A 44 -16.02 -4.81 -11.64
CA GLN A 44 -15.75 -3.38 -11.54
C GLN A 44 -14.58 -3.10 -10.59
N ALA A 45 -14.53 -3.79 -9.45
CA ALA A 45 -13.44 -3.68 -8.48
C ALA A 45 -12.08 -4.04 -9.10
N VAL A 46 -12.00 -5.15 -9.84
CA VAL A 46 -10.78 -5.56 -10.56
C VAL A 46 -10.30 -4.48 -11.53
N PHE A 47 -11.20 -3.92 -12.35
CA PHE A 47 -10.85 -2.90 -13.33
C PHE A 47 -10.36 -1.60 -12.66
N ILE A 48 -11.11 -1.11 -11.68
CA ILE A 48 -10.79 0.13 -10.95
C ILE A 48 -9.47 -0.03 -10.18
N ALA A 49 -9.32 -1.12 -9.44
CA ALA A 49 -8.12 -1.37 -8.64
C ALA A 49 -6.89 -1.53 -9.52
N GLY A 50 -6.99 -2.22 -10.66
CA GLY A 50 -5.88 -2.38 -11.59
C GLY A 50 -5.35 -1.04 -12.09
N ILE A 51 -6.24 -0.15 -12.54
CA ILE A 51 -5.85 1.19 -13.02
C ILE A 51 -5.26 2.03 -11.89
N LEU A 52 -5.92 2.08 -10.73
CA LEU A 52 -5.47 2.96 -9.65
C LEU A 52 -4.20 2.49 -8.97
N ASN A 53 -3.99 1.17 -8.83
CA ASN A 53 -2.72 0.64 -8.36
C ASN A 53 -1.60 0.95 -9.36
N PHE A 54 -1.86 0.81 -10.67
CA PHE A 54 -0.89 1.19 -11.69
C PHE A 54 -0.51 2.67 -11.59
N VAL A 55 -1.52 3.57 -11.52
CA VAL A 55 -1.29 5.01 -11.39
C VAL A 55 -0.53 5.33 -10.09
N GLY A 56 -0.93 4.74 -8.97
CA GLY A 56 -0.25 4.91 -7.69
C GLY A 56 1.21 4.47 -7.74
N ALA A 57 1.46 3.26 -8.25
CA ALA A 57 2.80 2.69 -8.39
C ALA A 57 3.71 3.56 -9.24
N VAL A 58 3.21 3.98 -10.39
CA VAL A 58 3.98 4.70 -11.40
C VAL A 58 4.28 6.13 -10.96
N PHE A 59 3.28 6.88 -10.49
CA PHE A 59 3.46 8.29 -10.18
C PHE A 59 3.97 8.55 -8.75
N LEU A 60 3.56 7.75 -7.77
CA LEU A 60 3.80 8.02 -6.34
C LEU A 60 4.81 7.04 -5.71
N GLY A 61 5.17 5.95 -6.40
CA GLY A 61 5.94 4.85 -5.81
C GLY A 61 7.46 5.03 -5.71
N SER A 62 8.03 6.09 -6.28
CA SER A 62 9.48 6.25 -6.37
C SER A 62 10.17 6.38 -5.01
N HIS A 63 9.53 7.01 -4.01
CA HIS A 63 10.16 7.28 -2.70
C HIS A 63 10.36 6.04 -1.87
N VAL A 64 9.30 5.24 -1.71
CA VAL A 64 9.38 3.99 -0.95
C VAL A 64 10.33 3.02 -1.67
N THR A 65 10.28 3.00 -3.01
CA THR A 65 11.19 2.19 -3.83
C THR A 65 12.65 2.57 -3.60
N ALA A 66 12.97 3.86 -3.48
CA ALA A 66 14.31 4.33 -3.14
C ALA A 66 14.74 3.92 -1.73
N THR A 67 13.81 3.84 -0.76
CA THR A 67 14.13 3.33 0.58
C THR A 67 14.42 1.82 0.55
N ILE A 68 13.68 1.03 -0.21
CA ILE A 68 13.91 -0.42 -0.29
C ILE A 68 15.18 -0.74 -1.09
N SER A 69 15.46 -0.04 -2.18
CA SER A 69 16.61 -0.34 -3.05
C SER A 69 17.97 -0.06 -2.40
N LYS A 70 18.07 0.97 -1.55
CA LYS A 70 19.35 1.46 -1.00
C LYS A 70 19.29 1.96 0.45
N GLY A 71 18.13 1.93 1.08
CA GLY A 71 17.95 2.44 2.44
C GLY A 71 18.25 1.42 3.54
N ILE A 72 18.16 0.13 3.23
CA ILE A 72 18.22 -0.94 4.23
C ILE A 72 19.66 -1.37 4.51
N ILE A 73 20.45 -1.58 3.45
CA ILE A 73 21.86 -1.96 3.55
C ILE A 73 22.76 -0.84 3.02
N ASN A 74 23.94 -0.70 3.62
CA ASN A 74 24.99 0.20 3.15
C ASN A 74 25.84 -0.53 2.11
N PRO A 75 25.76 -0.17 0.82
CA PRO A 75 26.53 -0.85 -0.23
C PRO A 75 28.03 -0.64 -0.10
N GLU A 76 28.50 0.42 0.56
CA GLU A 76 29.93 0.74 0.70
C GLU A 76 30.70 -0.29 1.55
N VAL A 77 30.00 -1.03 2.42
CA VAL A 77 30.59 -2.07 3.27
C VAL A 77 30.84 -3.37 2.48
N ILE A 78 30.08 -3.61 1.41
CA ILE A 78 30.25 -4.80 0.55
C ILE A 78 31.09 -4.40 -0.66
N SER A 79 32.36 -4.82 -0.68
CA SER A 79 33.31 -4.44 -1.72
C SER A 79 32.96 -4.96 -3.12
N ASP A 80 32.22 -6.07 -3.22
CA ASP A 80 31.83 -6.67 -4.49
C ASP A 80 30.34 -6.38 -4.82
N PRO A 81 30.07 -5.49 -5.81
CA PRO A 81 28.72 -5.18 -6.26
C PRO A 81 27.93 -6.40 -6.74
N LYS A 82 28.59 -7.46 -7.21
CA LYS A 82 27.93 -8.72 -7.63
C LYS A 82 27.27 -9.42 -6.45
N LEU A 83 27.86 -9.37 -5.26
CA LEU A 83 27.24 -9.95 -4.05
C LEU A 83 25.96 -9.21 -3.68
N ILE A 84 25.93 -7.88 -3.80
CA ILE A 84 24.72 -7.08 -3.57
C ILE A 84 23.65 -7.45 -4.59
N MET A 85 24.01 -7.58 -5.87
CA MET A 85 23.09 -7.97 -6.94
C MET A 85 22.46 -9.35 -6.70
N ILE A 86 23.28 -10.36 -6.35
CA ILE A 86 22.82 -11.71 -6.03
C ILE A 86 21.93 -11.69 -4.78
N GLY A 87 22.29 -10.92 -3.75
CA GLY A 87 21.52 -10.78 -2.51
C GLY A 87 20.16 -10.12 -2.71
N MET A 88 20.09 -9.06 -3.52
CA MET A 88 18.83 -8.42 -3.91
C MET A 88 17.92 -9.38 -4.69
N PHE A 89 18.51 -10.18 -5.59
CA PHE A 89 17.76 -11.18 -6.34
C PHE A 89 17.25 -12.31 -5.44
N ALA A 90 18.09 -12.82 -4.54
CA ALA A 90 17.71 -13.81 -3.52
C ALA A 90 16.56 -13.30 -2.63
N SER A 91 16.63 -12.01 -2.25
CA SER A 91 15.58 -11.38 -1.44
C SER A 91 14.25 -11.31 -2.16
N LEU A 92 14.29 -10.95 -3.45
CA LEU A 92 13.11 -10.86 -4.30
C LEU A 92 12.44 -12.24 -4.47
N LEU A 93 13.23 -13.29 -4.68
CA LEU A 93 12.73 -14.66 -4.72
C LEU A 93 12.15 -15.12 -3.38
N ALA A 94 12.87 -14.89 -2.28
CA ALA A 94 12.42 -15.28 -0.93
C ALA A 94 11.09 -14.61 -0.57
N ALA A 95 10.99 -13.29 -0.75
CA ALA A 95 9.77 -12.54 -0.50
C ALA A 95 8.65 -12.96 -1.46
N GLY A 96 8.96 -13.12 -2.75
CA GLY A 96 8.00 -13.57 -3.77
C GLY A 96 7.38 -14.93 -3.48
N LEU A 97 8.20 -15.90 -3.07
CA LEU A 97 7.75 -17.23 -2.66
C LEU A 97 6.90 -17.19 -1.40
N TRP A 98 7.31 -16.43 -0.38
CA TRP A 98 6.54 -16.31 0.86
C TRP A 98 5.18 -15.66 0.63
N VAL A 99 5.12 -14.56 -0.13
CA VAL A 99 3.86 -13.90 -0.49
C VAL A 99 2.98 -14.81 -1.35
N LEU A 100 3.57 -15.59 -2.27
CA LEU A 100 2.82 -16.58 -3.05
C LEU A 100 2.17 -17.64 -2.15
N VAL A 101 2.95 -18.24 -1.24
CA VAL A 101 2.43 -19.23 -0.27
C VAL A 101 1.30 -18.61 0.55
N ALA A 102 1.52 -17.41 1.09
CA ALA A 102 0.48 -16.73 1.86
C ALA A 102 -0.79 -16.48 1.05
N THR A 103 -0.67 -16.08 -0.21
CA THR A 103 -1.79 -15.89 -1.15
C THR A 103 -2.57 -17.20 -1.35
N LEU A 104 -1.85 -18.31 -1.59
CA LEU A 104 -2.46 -19.63 -1.79
C LEU A 104 -3.13 -20.16 -0.52
N THR A 105 -2.58 -19.86 0.65
CA THR A 105 -3.14 -20.25 1.96
C THR A 105 -4.13 -19.24 2.56
N SER A 106 -4.39 -18.13 1.87
CA SER A 106 -5.23 -17.02 2.36
C SER A 106 -4.80 -16.43 3.71
N LEU A 107 -3.49 -16.40 3.98
CA LEU A 107 -2.92 -15.82 5.20
C LEU A 107 -2.67 -14.30 5.02
N PRO A 108 -3.13 -13.44 5.95
CA PRO A 108 -2.92 -12.00 5.88
C PRO A 108 -1.48 -11.64 6.33
N VAL A 109 -0.50 -11.89 5.47
CA VAL A 109 0.90 -11.53 5.69
C VAL A 109 1.22 -10.14 5.16
N SER A 110 2.36 -9.60 5.60
CA SER A 110 2.89 -8.32 5.12
C SER A 110 3.99 -8.57 4.09
N SER A 111 3.72 -8.22 2.83
CA SER A 111 4.71 -8.31 1.76
C SER A 111 5.91 -7.37 2.01
N THR A 112 5.66 -6.21 2.62
CA THR A 112 6.69 -5.25 3.02
C THR A 112 7.64 -5.80 4.08
N HIS A 113 7.11 -6.51 5.09
CA HIS A 113 7.95 -7.20 6.08
C HIS A 113 8.79 -8.29 5.44
N SER A 114 8.21 -8.99 4.46
CA SER A 114 8.87 -10.09 3.76
C SER A 114 10.10 -9.59 3.03
N ILE A 115 9.97 -8.53 2.23
CA ILE A 115 11.11 -8.02 1.46
C ILE A 115 12.15 -7.32 2.35
N VAL A 116 11.74 -6.53 3.34
CA VAL A 116 12.68 -5.86 4.25
C VAL A 116 13.45 -6.89 5.08
N GLY A 117 12.75 -7.92 5.59
CA GLY A 117 13.37 -9.05 6.29
C GLY A 117 14.33 -9.83 5.40
N ALA A 118 13.93 -10.12 4.16
CA ALA A 118 14.77 -10.81 3.18
C ALA A 118 16.06 -10.02 2.85
N ILE A 119 15.95 -8.70 2.64
CA ILE A 119 17.11 -7.82 2.37
C ILE A 119 18.04 -7.78 3.58
N THR A 120 17.48 -7.67 4.78
CA THR A 120 18.25 -7.69 6.03
C THR A 120 18.98 -9.02 6.20
N GLY A 121 18.30 -10.14 5.93
CA GLY A 121 18.86 -11.48 6.04
C GLY A 121 20.11 -11.69 5.21
N PHE A 122 20.05 -11.42 3.90
CA PHE A 122 21.27 -11.56 3.07
C PHE A 122 22.33 -10.53 3.45
N GLY A 123 21.93 -9.30 3.81
CA GLY A 123 22.85 -8.26 4.22
C GLY A 123 23.74 -8.74 5.37
N LEU A 124 23.13 -9.26 6.44
CA LEU A 124 23.85 -9.78 7.60
C LEU A 124 24.88 -10.86 7.25
N VAL A 125 24.59 -11.71 6.26
CA VAL A 125 25.51 -12.78 5.81
C VAL A 125 26.58 -12.26 4.86
N ALA A 126 26.27 -11.27 4.03
CA ALA A 126 27.18 -10.72 3.02
C ALA A 126 28.20 -9.74 3.62
N GLY A 127 27.79 -8.91 4.58
CA GLY A 127 28.60 -7.81 5.12
C GLY A 127 28.59 -7.68 6.65
N GLY A 128 28.02 -8.63 7.38
CA GLY A 128 27.92 -8.58 8.84
C GLY A 128 26.88 -7.58 9.36
N PRO A 129 26.79 -7.37 10.69
CA PRO A 129 25.83 -6.45 11.30
C PRO A 129 25.96 -4.98 10.86
N ASP A 130 27.18 -4.54 10.53
CA ASP A 130 27.48 -3.14 10.20
C ASP A 130 26.98 -2.72 8.81
N VAL A 131 26.65 -3.69 7.94
CA VAL A 131 26.05 -3.39 6.64
C VAL A 131 24.62 -2.85 6.79
N VAL A 132 23.90 -3.21 7.86
CA VAL A 132 22.51 -2.81 8.03
C VAL A 132 22.46 -1.39 8.56
N ASN A 133 21.70 -0.52 7.89
CA ASN A 133 21.46 0.82 8.40
C ASN A 133 20.44 0.77 9.56
N TRP A 134 20.94 0.53 10.78
CA TRP A 134 20.10 0.36 11.98
C TRP A 134 19.21 1.56 12.28
N LEU A 135 19.65 2.78 11.95
CA LEU A 135 18.83 3.99 12.15
C LEU A 135 17.62 3.99 11.21
N LYS A 136 17.84 3.73 9.91
CA LYS A 136 16.75 3.61 8.94
C LYS A 136 15.86 2.41 9.23
N MET A 137 16.46 1.27 9.58
CA MET A 137 15.73 0.07 10.00
C MET A 137 14.83 0.35 11.20
N GLY A 138 15.33 1.06 12.21
CA GLY A 138 14.54 1.49 13.37
C GLY A 138 13.34 2.35 12.96
N GLY A 139 13.52 3.29 12.03
CA GLY A 139 12.43 4.08 11.46
C GLY A 139 11.39 3.23 10.71
N ILE A 140 11.84 2.23 9.95
CA ILE A 140 10.97 1.28 9.24
C ILE A 140 10.16 0.45 10.25
N VAL A 141 10.80 -0.19 11.23
CA VAL A 141 10.14 -0.99 12.25
C VAL A 141 9.15 -0.16 13.08
N LEU A 142 9.54 1.07 13.44
CA LEU A 142 8.66 1.99 14.15
C LEU A 142 7.42 2.34 13.30
N SER A 143 7.58 2.52 11.99
CA SER A 143 6.44 2.75 11.09
C SER A 143 5.47 1.57 11.03
N TRP A 144 5.96 0.32 11.16
CA TRP A 144 5.12 -0.88 11.18
C TRP A 144 4.28 -0.99 12.44
N ILE A 145 4.80 -0.48 13.56
CA ILE A 145 4.08 -0.39 14.82
C ILE A 145 3.10 0.77 14.78
N ILE A 146 3.52 1.97 14.38
CA ILE A 146 2.70 3.18 14.43
C ILE A 146 1.54 3.14 13.42
N SER A 147 1.76 2.63 12.21
CA SER A 147 0.76 2.65 11.12
C SER A 147 -0.60 2.05 11.49
N PRO A 148 -0.75 0.85 12.07
CA PRO A 148 -2.06 0.33 12.45
C PRO A 148 -2.76 1.20 13.51
N PHE A 149 -2.03 1.74 14.50
CA PHE A 149 -2.63 2.64 15.50
C PHE A 149 -3.03 3.97 14.90
N PHE A 150 -2.24 4.50 13.97
CA PHE A 150 -2.55 5.75 13.28
C PHE A 150 -3.78 5.59 12.39
N ALA A 151 -3.87 4.48 11.64
CA ALA A 151 -5.06 4.15 10.86
C ALA A 151 -6.29 3.94 11.76
N ALA A 152 -6.12 3.26 12.90
CA ALA A 152 -7.19 3.08 13.89
C ALA A 152 -7.68 4.42 14.45
N ALA A 153 -6.77 5.33 14.78
CA ALA A 153 -7.10 6.66 15.30
C ALA A 153 -7.89 7.46 14.25
N ILE A 154 -7.41 7.53 13.01
CA ILE A 154 -8.12 8.24 11.93
C ILE A 154 -9.50 7.61 11.73
N ALA A 155 -9.59 6.28 11.58
CA ALA A 155 -10.86 5.59 11.36
C ALA A 155 -11.84 5.79 12.54
N TYR A 156 -11.34 5.76 13.78
CA TYR A 156 -12.13 6.07 14.98
C TYR A 156 -12.70 7.49 14.94
N PHE A 157 -11.87 8.50 14.61
CA PHE A 157 -12.32 9.88 14.53
C PHE A 157 -13.32 10.10 13.41
N ILE A 158 -13.06 9.55 12.22
CA ILE A 158 -13.97 9.64 11.07
C ILE A 158 -15.31 8.97 11.40
N PHE A 159 -15.30 7.76 11.95
CA PHE A 159 -16.54 7.07 12.26
C PHE A 159 -17.30 7.74 13.42
N THR A 160 -16.60 8.23 14.45
CA THR A 160 -17.20 9.02 15.54
C THR A 160 -17.81 10.31 15.00
N HIS A 161 -17.15 10.97 14.06
CA HIS A 161 -17.67 12.15 13.38
C HIS A 161 -18.95 11.81 12.59
N ILE A 162 -18.95 10.74 11.80
CA ILE A 162 -20.14 10.28 11.06
C ILE A 162 -21.29 10.00 12.04
N ARG A 163 -21.03 9.29 13.14
CA ARG A 163 -22.05 9.02 14.15
C ARG A 163 -22.63 10.30 14.74
N ARG A 164 -21.79 11.22 15.21
CA ARG A 164 -22.21 12.43 15.92
C ARG A 164 -22.85 13.48 15.03
N TYR A 165 -22.30 13.72 13.84
CA TYR A 165 -22.70 14.83 12.96
C TYR A 165 -23.60 14.43 11.80
N ILE A 166 -23.78 13.12 11.55
CA ILE A 166 -24.67 12.61 10.51
C ILE A 166 -25.75 11.74 11.15
N LEU A 167 -25.40 10.58 11.72
CA LEU A 167 -26.38 9.56 12.13
C LEU A 167 -27.26 9.98 13.32
N PHE A 168 -26.74 10.75 14.28
CA PHE A 168 -27.50 11.22 15.45
C PHE A 168 -28.17 12.59 15.27
N GLN A 169 -28.26 13.09 14.03
CA GLN A 169 -28.91 14.37 13.73
C GLN A 169 -30.35 14.16 13.29
N ARG A 170 -31.24 15.12 13.60
CA ARG A 170 -32.67 15.08 13.21
C ARG A 170 -32.86 14.93 11.70
N HIS A 171 -32.04 15.62 10.90
CA HIS A 171 -32.03 15.53 9.44
C HIS A 171 -30.76 14.80 8.94
N PHE A 172 -30.59 13.54 9.36
CA PHE A 172 -29.38 12.75 9.09
C PHE A 172 -29.05 12.64 7.58
N VAL A 173 -30.06 12.55 6.70
CA VAL A 173 -29.86 12.50 5.24
C VAL A 173 -29.26 13.80 4.71
N HIS A 174 -29.83 14.93 5.11
CA HIS A 174 -29.33 16.24 4.70
C HIS A 174 -27.89 16.44 5.16
N GLN A 175 -27.57 16.01 6.38
CA GLN A 175 -26.22 16.07 6.91
C GLN A 175 -25.26 15.16 6.12
N ALA A 176 -25.69 13.97 5.71
CA ALA A 176 -24.87 13.11 4.85
C ALA A 176 -24.55 13.81 3.51
N LYS A 177 -25.55 14.44 2.89
CA LYS A 177 -25.36 15.22 1.64
C LYS A 177 -24.43 16.42 1.82
N LYS A 178 -24.44 17.05 3.00
CA LYS A 178 -23.56 18.18 3.33
C LYS A 178 -22.11 17.75 3.56
N TRP A 179 -21.88 16.65 4.29
CA TRP A 179 -20.54 16.19 4.67
C TRP A 179 -19.83 15.39 3.58
N ALA A 180 -20.56 14.64 2.74
CA ALA A 180 -19.96 13.82 1.68
C ALA A 180 -19.03 14.62 0.75
N PRO A 181 -19.43 15.79 0.19
CA PRO A 181 -18.54 16.58 -0.67
C PRO A 181 -17.27 17.10 0.04
N ILE A 182 -17.37 17.38 1.34
CA ILE A 182 -16.22 17.84 2.14
C ILE A 182 -15.19 16.71 2.25
N TRP A 183 -15.63 15.48 2.53
CA TRP A 183 -14.73 14.33 2.59
C TRP A 183 -14.05 14.03 1.26
N VAL A 184 -14.77 14.17 0.13
CA VAL A 184 -14.15 14.07 -1.21
C VAL A 184 -13.08 15.14 -1.37
N ALA A 185 -13.37 16.39 -1.01
CA ALA A 185 -12.42 17.49 -1.12
C ALA A 185 -11.15 17.26 -0.29
N VAL A 186 -11.28 16.80 0.95
CA VAL A 186 -10.14 16.44 1.82
C VAL A 186 -9.32 15.31 1.21
N THR A 187 -9.96 14.30 0.63
CA THR A 187 -9.25 13.19 -0.03
C THR A 187 -8.44 13.69 -1.22
N LEU A 188 -9.06 14.51 -2.08
CA LEU A 188 -8.42 15.07 -3.26
C LEU A 188 -7.30 16.05 -2.90
N SER A 189 -7.42 16.79 -1.80
CA SER A 189 -6.36 17.66 -1.32
C SER A 189 -5.11 16.86 -0.94
N MET A 190 -5.29 15.75 -0.19
CA MET A 190 -4.19 14.88 0.22
C MET A 190 -3.48 14.26 -0.98
N ILE A 191 -4.23 13.74 -1.95
CA ILE A 191 -3.67 13.15 -3.17
C ILE A 191 -2.93 14.21 -4.00
N SER A 192 -3.53 15.40 -4.17
CA SER A 192 -2.93 16.49 -4.96
C SER A 192 -1.63 16.98 -4.33
N LEU A 193 -1.59 17.15 -3.01
CA LEU A 193 -0.38 17.57 -2.29
C LEU A 193 0.72 16.51 -2.36
N SER A 194 0.35 15.24 -2.19
CA SER A 194 1.26 14.11 -2.39
C SER A 194 1.87 14.13 -3.79
N PHE A 195 1.04 14.30 -4.82
CA PHE A 195 1.48 14.37 -6.20
C PHE A 195 2.45 15.55 -6.44
N LEU A 196 2.07 16.76 -6.02
CA LEU A 196 2.83 17.98 -6.33
C LEU A 196 4.18 18.06 -5.59
N TYR A 197 4.27 17.62 -4.34
CA TYR A 197 5.49 17.74 -3.54
C TYR A 197 6.41 16.53 -3.61
N LYS A 198 5.83 15.34 -3.83
CA LYS A 198 6.51 14.08 -3.61
C LYS A 198 6.57 13.23 -4.87
N THR A 199 6.24 13.71 -6.05
CA THR A 199 6.51 12.94 -7.28
C THR A 199 7.67 13.54 -8.06
N PRO A 200 8.42 12.74 -8.83
CA PRO A 200 9.40 13.28 -9.77
C PRO A 200 8.78 14.30 -10.72
N ALA A 201 7.56 14.02 -11.20
CA ALA A 201 6.79 14.94 -12.04
C ALA A 201 6.46 16.26 -11.32
N GLY A 202 5.99 16.19 -10.06
CA GLY A 202 5.70 17.37 -9.25
C GLY A 202 6.94 18.22 -8.97
N LYS A 203 8.07 17.57 -8.66
CA LYS A 203 9.37 18.26 -8.46
C LYS A 203 9.88 18.92 -9.74
N ALA A 204 9.67 18.31 -10.90
CA ALA A 204 10.05 18.87 -12.19
C ALA A 204 9.32 20.17 -12.54
N LEU A 205 8.16 20.43 -11.91
CA LEU A 205 7.43 21.69 -12.10
C LEU A 205 8.06 22.87 -11.33
N HIS A 206 9.02 22.63 -10.43
CA HIS A 206 9.72 23.66 -9.64
C HIS A 206 8.79 24.70 -8.98
N LEU A 207 7.59 24.27 -8.57
CA LEU A 207 6.59 25.17 -8.01
C LEU A 207 6.94 25.59 -6.58
N HIS A 208 6.75 26.88 -6.28
CA HIS A 208 6.83 27.37 -4.92
C HIS A 208 5.73 26.75 -4.05
N TRP A 209 6.01 26.50 -2.78
CA TRP A 209 5.10 25.76 -1.88
C TRP A 209 3.70 26.38 -1.78
N LEU A 210 3.61 27.72 -1.78
CA LEU A 210 2.33 28.45 -1.80
C LEU A 210 1.50 28.16 -3.06
N VAL A 211 2.16 28.04 -4.22
CA VAL A 211 1.48 27.76 -5.50
C VAL A 211 0.94 26.33 -5.49
N SER A 212 1.72 25.36 -4.99
CA SER A 212 1.27 23.97 -4.84
C SER A 212 0.08 23.85 -3.88
N LEU A 213 0.07 24.61 -2.79
CA LEU A 213 -1.10 24.70 -1.91
C LEU A 213 -2.30 25.34 -2.61
N GLY A 214 -2.09 26.40 -3.40
CA GLY A 214 -3.15 27.06 -4.17
C GLY A 214 -3.78 26.12 -5.21
N ILE A 215 -2.96 25.36 -5.95
CA ILE A 215 -3.44 24.36 -6.92
C ILE A 215 -4.22 23.25 -6.20
N ALA A 216 -3.67 22.72 -5.10
CA ALA A 216 -4.37 21.69 -4.32
C ALA A 216 -5.71 22.20 -3.76
N ALA A 217 -5.76 23.44 -3.28
CA ALA A 217 -6.99 24.06 -2.79
C ALA A 217 -8.01 24.25 -3.92
N LEU A 218 -7.58 24.68 -5.10
CA LEU A 218 -8.44 24.83 -6.27
C LEU A 218 -9.01 23.48 -6.72
N LEU A 219 -8.17 22.46 -6.85
CA LEU A 219 -8.60 21.10 -7.22
C LEU A 219 -9.60 20.54 -6.19
N SER A 220 -9.36 20.79 -4.90
CA SER A 220 -10.24 20.37 -3.82
C SER A 220 -11.59 21.11 -3.85
N LEU A 221 -11.59 22.40 -4.18
CA LEU A 221 -12.80 23.21 -4.35
C LEU A 221 -13.63 22.74 -5.54
N VAL A 222 -12.98 22.42 -6.67
CA VAL A 222 -13.64 21.84 -7.85
C VAL A 222 -14.22 20.47 -7.51
N ALA A 223 -13.45 19.60 -6.85
CA ALA A 223 -13.93 18.30 -6.40
C ALA A 223 -15.12 18.41 -5.43
N TRP A 224 -15.08 19.38 -4.52
CA TRP A 224 -16.20 19.70 -3.63
C TRP A 224 -17.45 20.11 -4.42
N ALA A 225 -17.32 21.04 -5.38
CA ALA A 225 -18.45 21.55 -6.15
C ALA A 225 -19.08 20.44 -7.01
N VAL A 226 -18.25 19.65 -7.68
CA VAL A 226 -18.68 18.51 -8.50
C VAL A 226 -19.36 17.44 -7.63
N SER A 227 -18.73 17.07 -6.50
CA SER A 227 -19.32 16.09 -5.57
C SER A 227 -20.64 16.59 -5.00
N ARG A 228 -20.73 17.86 -4.61
CA ARG A 228 -21.98 18.49 -4.13
C ARG A 228 -23.09 18.42 -5.17
N TYR A 229 -22.78 18.69 -6.43
CA TYR A 229 -23.75 18.58 -7.53
C TYR A 229 -24.29 17.15 -7.68
N PHE A 230 -23.41 16.15 -7.73
CA PHE A 230 -23.82 14.75 -7.90
C PHE A 230 -24.54 14.16 -6.67
N VAL A 231 -24.09 14.51 -5.46
CA VAL A 231 -24.73 14.09 -4.20
C VAL A 231 -26.09 14.77 -4.04
N GLY A 232 -26.23 16.02 -4.49
CA GLY A 232 -27.51 16.74 -4.51
C GLY A 232 -28.57 16.05 -5.36
N LYS A 233 -28.17 15.43 -6.48
CA LYS A 233 -29.06 14.66 -7.39
C LYS A 233 -29.51 13.31 -6.84
N ILE A 234 -28.98 12.83 -5.71
CA ILE A 234 -29.43 11.58 -5.12
C ILE A 234 -30.82 11.83 -4.52
N VAL A 235 -31.87 11.41 -5.23
CA VAL A 235 -33.25 11.42 -4.73
C VAL A 235 -33.33 10.43 -3.57
N LEU A 236 -33.81 10.92 -2.44
CA LEU A 236 -34.00 10.14 -1.22
C LEU A 236 -35.40 10.51 -0.76
N ASP A 237 -36.27 9.51 -0.63
CA ASP A 237 -37.57 9.73 0.00
C ASP A 237 -37.34 10.14 1.45
N GLU A 238 -38.11 11.12 1.95
CA GLU A 238 -37.96 11.61 3.33
C GLU A 238 -38.25 10.52 4.38
N GLU A 239 -38.90 9.42 3.97
CA GLU A 239 -39.17 8.24 4.79
C GLU A 239 -37.97 7.27 4.87
N GLU A 240 -36.96 7.39 4.00
CA GLU A 240 -35.75 6.57 4.07
C GLU A 240 -34.90 7.00 5.26
N GLY A 241 -35.07 6.28 6.38
CA GLY A 241 -34.29 6.38 7.61
C GLY A 241 -32.77 6.22 7.44
N ALA A 242 -32.13 5.41 8.30
CA ALA A 242 -30.68 5.16 8.21
C ALA A 242 -30.21 4.65 6.82
N GLU A 243 -31.11 4.05 6.04
CA GLU A 243 -30.85 3.56 4.68
C GLU A 243 -30.49 4.67 3.67
N GLY A 244 -31.08 5.86 3.81
CA GLY A 244 -30.77 6.99 2.93
C GLY A 244 -29.32 7.47 3.10
N VAL A 245 -28.79 7.43 4.33
CA VAL A 245 -27.38 7.72 4.62
C VAL A 245 -26.49 6.66 3.98
N GLU A 246 -26.83 5.39 4.16
CA GLU A 246 -26.07 4.28 3.59
C GLU A 246 -26.04 4.34 2.05
N ARG A 247 -27.09 4.82 1.39
CA ARG A 247 -27.09 5.03 -0.07
C ARG A 247 -26.10 6.10 -0.52
N VAL A 248 -25.98 7.21 0.22
CA VAL A 248 -24.95 8.24 -0.03
C VAL A 248 -23.56 7.66 0.21
N PHE A 249 -23.38 6.98 1.35
CA PHE A 249 -22.10 6.40 1.72
C PHE A 249 -21.68 5.24 0.82
N ARG A 250 -22.61 4.51 0.19
CA ARG A 250 -22.31 3.51 -0.82
C ARG A 250 -21.51 4.09 -1.99
N LYS A 251 -21.87 5.30 -2.46
CA LYS A 251 -21.12 5.99 -3.51
C LYS A 251 -19.79 6.54 -3.00
N MET A 252 -19.79 7.11 -1.79
CA MET A 252 -18.56 7.63 -1.16
C MET A 252 -17.54 6.53 -0.91
N GLN A 253 -17.99 5.34 -0.51
CA GLN A 253 -17.14 4.19 -0.24
C GLN A 253 -16.39 3.74 -1.49
N VAL A 254 -17.03 3.72 -2.66
CA VAL A 254 -16.31 3.45 -3.92
C VAL A 254 -15.17 4.46 -4.11
N GLY A 255 -15.40 5.74 -3.83
CA GLY A 255 -14.36 6.77 -3.86
C GLY A 255 -13.23 6.54 -2.86
N THR A 256 -13.52 6.08 -1.63
CA THR A 256 -12.47 5.75 -0.66
C THR A 256 -11.74 4.46 -0.99
N SER A 257 -12.40 3.46 -1.55
CA SER A 257 -11.74 2.24 -2.03
C SER A 257 -10.79 2.56 -3.19
N CYS A 258 -11.16 3.51 -4.07
CA CYS A 258 -10.24 4.09 -5.06
C CYS A 258 -9.01 4.74 -4.41
N TYR A 259 -9.22 5.49 -3.32
CA TYR A 259 -8.14 6.13 -2.58
C TYR A 259 -7.19 5.09 -1.94
N VAL A 260 -7.74 4.01 -1.37
CA VAL A 260 -6.93 2.88 -0.86
C VAL A 260 -6.13 2.27 -2.00
N ALA A 261 -6.74 1.93 -3.15
CA ALA A 261 -6.04 1.32 -4.28
C ALA A 261 -4.90 2.20 -4.83
N LEU A 262 -5.08 3.52 -4.89
CA LEU A 262 -4.04 4.46 -5.29
C LEU A 262 -2.86 4.47 -4.29
N SER A 263 -3.16 4.63 -2.99
CA SER A 263 -2.14 4.66 -1.94
C SER A 263 -1.41 3.31 -1.80
N GLN A 264 -2.13 2.21 -2.00
CA GLN A 264 -1.59 0.85 -2.03
C GLN A 264 -0.57 0.69 -3.16
N GLY A 265 -0.92 1.07 -4.39
CA GLY A 265 0.02 1.03 -5.52
C GLY A 265 1.29 1.85 -5.24
N ALA A 266 1.13 3.05 -4.65
CA ALA A 266 2.23 3.93 -4.29
C ALA A 266 3.20 3.30 -3.27
N ASN A 267 2.70 2.51 -2.33
CA ASN A 267 3.53 1.88 -1.31
C ASN A 267 4.11 0.54 -1.77
N ASP A 268 3.27 -0.32 -2.33
CA ASP A 268 3.57 -1.75 -2.48
C ASP A 268 4.42 -2.06 -3.70
N VAL A 269 4.43 -1.18 -4.73
CA VAL A 269 5.33 -1.35 -5.90
C VAL A 269 6.80 -1.44 -5.47
N ALA A 270 7.17 -0.75 -4.39
CA ALA A 270 8.51 -0.74 -3.85
C ALA A 270 8.99 -2.14 -3.43
N ASN A 271 8.07 -3.01 -3.01
CA ASN A 271 8.40 -4.36 -2.54
C ASN A 271 8.89 -5.25 -3.68
N ALA A 272 8.41 -5.02 -4.90
CA ALA A 272 8.87 -5.70 -6.10
C ALA A 272 10.03 -4.95 -6.76
N ILE A 273 9.90 -3.64 -6.91
CA ILE A 273 10.78 -2.84 -7.75
C ILE A 273 12.02 -2.33 -7.00
N GLY A 274 12.01 -2.26 -5.66
CA GLY A 274 13.19 -1.88 -4.89
C GLY A 274 14.41 -2.75 -5.20
N PRO A 275 14.32 -4.09 -5.08
CA PRO A 275 15.39 -5.00 -5.45
C PRO A 275 15.75 -4.94 -6.94
N VAL A 276 14.76 -4.88 -7.84
CA VAL A 276 14.99 -4.80 -9.29
C VAL A 276 15.73 -3.52 -9.67
N ALA A 277 15.37 -2.39 -9.05
CA ALA A 277 16.04 -1.11 -9.26
C ALA A 277 17.49 -1.16 -8.75
N ALA A 278 17.74 -1.79 -7.60
CA ALA A 278 19.12 -1.98 -7.12
C ALA A 278 19.96 -2.82 -8.09
N ILE A 279 19.41 -3.93 -8.59
CA ILE A 279 20.06 -4.79 -9.59
C ILE A 279 20.31 -4.04 -10.89
N TYR A 280 19.32 -3.29 -11.39
CA TYR A 280 19.47 -2.47 -12.59
C TYR A 280 20.59 -1.44 -12.47
N LEU A 281 20.65 -0.72 -11.33
CA LEU A 281 21.68 0.28 -11.09
C LEU A 281 23.07 -0.35 -11.04
N ILE A 282 23.22 -1.50 -10.38
CA ILE A 282 24.48 -2.24 -10.34
C ILE A 282 24.86 -2.76 -11.73
N ALA A 283 23.91 -3.25 -12.52
CA ALA A 283 24.17 -3.76 -13.87
C ALA A 283 24.59 -2.65 -14.85
N LYS A 284 24.15 -1.40 -14.64
CA LYS A 284 24.49 -0.26 -15.49
C LYS A 284 25.76 0.48 -15.07
N GLU A 285 25.89 0.76 -13.78
CA GLU A 285 26.94 1.63 -13.24
C GLU A 285 28.10 0.82 -12.63
N HIS A 286 27.96 -0.52 -12.54
CA HIS A 286 28.86 -1.41 -11.80
C HIS A 286 29.03 -1.05 -10.30
N VAL A 287 28.23 -0.11 -9.78
CA VAL A 287 28.22 0.30 -8.37
C VAL A 287 26.81 0.73 -7.97
N LEU A 288 26.44 0.51 -6.70
CA LEU A 288 25.17 1.01 -6.18
C LEU A 288 25.37 2.40 -5.54
N LEU A 289 25.16 3.46 -6.33
CA LEU A 289 25.29 4.84 -5.84
C LEU A 289 24.23 5.17 -4.77
N SER A 290 24.66 5.82 -3.69
CA SER A 290 23.79 6.26 -2.60
C SER A 290 22.70 7.27 -3.03
N LYS A 291 22.89 7.96 -4.16
CA LYS A 291 21.96 8.97 -4.73
C LYS A 291 21.45 8.64 -6.14
N ALA A 292 21.27 7.37 -6.49
CA ALA A 292 20.59 7.02 -7.74
C ALA A 292 19.06 7.14 -7.64
N ASP A 293 18.43 7.72 -8.66
CA ASP A 293 16.96 7.76 -8.80
C ASP A 293 16.44 6.41 -9.33
N VAL A 294 15.22 6.07 -8.94
CA VAL A 294 14.55 4.85 -9.42
C VAL A 294 14.10 5.07 -10.88
N PRO A 295 14.54 4.23 -11.83
CA PRO A 295 14.14 4.37 -13.23
C PRO A 295 12.63 4.19 -13.39
N TRP A 296 11.97 5.15 -14.05
CA TRP A 296 10.54 5.11 -14.33
C TRP A 296 10.05 3.82 -15.01
N PRO A 297 10.76 3.21 -16.00
CA PRO A 297 10.32 1.96 -16.61
C PRO A 297 10.16 0.80 -15.62
N MET A 298 10.93 0.81 -14.53
CA MET A 298 10.82 -0.22 -13.50
C MET A 298 9.54 -0.05 -12.68
N LEU A 299 9.13 1.20 -12.40
CA LEU A 299 7.84 1.47 -11.74
C LEU A 299 6.67 1.08 -12.66
N VAL A 300 6.78 1.29 -13.97
CA VAL A 300 5.79 0.83 -14.96
C VAL A 300 5.70 -0.70 -14.98
N LEU A 301 6.82 -1.41 -14.96
CA LEU A 301 6.85 -2.87 -14.85
C LEU A 301 6.12 -3.35 -13.59
N GLY A 302 6.42 -2.75 -12.43
CA GLY A 302 5.80 -3.11 -11.16
C GLY A 302 4.30 -2.80 -11.13
N GLY A 303 3.90 -1.60 -11.55
CA GLY A 303 2.50 -1.23 -11.65
C GLY A 303 1.72 -2.14 -12.61
N PHE A 304 2.31 -2.52 -13.74
CA PHE A 304 1.71 -3.44 -14.69
C PHE A 304 1.58 -4.85 -14.10
N GLY A 305 2.61 -5.36 -13.43
CA GLY A 305 2.56 -6.63 -12.72
C GLY A 305 1.44 -6.68 -11.68
N ILE A 306 1.31 -5.62 -10.86
CA ILE A 306 0.21 -5.49 -9.89
C ILE A 306 -1.16 -5.52 -10.60
N ALA A 307 -1.34 -4.74 -11.66
CA ALA A 307 -2.60 -4.71 -12.40
C ALA A 307 -2.97 -6.08 -13.01
N VAL A 308 -1.99 -6.81 -13.55
CA VAL A 308 -2.20 -8.17 -14.08
C VAL A 308 -2.54 -9.15 -12.96
N GLY A 309 -1.86 -9.07 -11.81
CA GLY A 309 -2.17 -9.88 -10.62
C GLY A 309 -3.61 -9.71 -10.15
N ILE A 310 -4.07 -8.45 -10.08
CA ILE A 310 -5.45 -8.08 -9.76
C ILE A 310 -6.43 -8.72 -10.75
N ALA A 311 -6.13 -8.62 -12.05
CA ALA A 311 -6.99 -9.15 -13.12
C ALA A 311 -7.12 -10.68 -13.08
N VAL A 312 -6.00 -11.39 -12.88
CA VAL A 312 -5.95 -12.85 -13.00
C VAL A 312 -6.41 -13.56 -11.73
N LEU A 313 -5.93 -13.16 -10.55
CA LEU A 313 -6.20 -13.86 -9.28
C LEU A 313 -6.94 -13.02 -8.24
N GLY A 314 -6.93 -11.69 -8.37
CA GLY A 314 -7.52 -10.79 -7.38
C GLY A 314 -9.01 -11.05 -7.10
N HIS A 315 -9.77 -11.52 -8.10
CA HIS A 315 -11.19 -11.84 -7.94
C HIS A 315 -11.46 -12.94 -6.90
N LYS A 316 -10.58 -13.94 -6.78
CA LYS A 316 -10.74 -15.05 -5.81
C LYS A 316 -10.54 -14.58 -4.38
N VAL A 317 -9.49 -13.78 -4.16
CA VAL A 317 -9.15 -13.25 -2.83
C VAL A 317 -10.20 -12.24 -2.38
N MET A 318 -10.62 -11.33 -3.27
CA MET A 318 -11.69 -10.37 -2.97
C MET A 318 -13.02 -11.03 -2.61
N ALA A 319 -13.43 -12.08 -3.31
CA ALA A 319 -14.68 -12.79 -3.00
C ALA A 319 -14.61 -13.40 -1.58
N THR A 320 -13.49 -14.07 -1.26
CA THR A 320 -13.29 -14.73 0.04
C THR A 320 -13.24 -13.74 1.21
N VAL A 321 -12.56 -12.60 1.02
CA VAL A 321 -12.43 -11.58 2.06
C VAL A 321 -13.70 -10.74 2.16
N GLY A 322 -14.32 -10.38 1.02
CA GLY A 322 -15.58 -9.64 0.97
C GLY A 322 -16.71 -10.38 1.66
N GLU A 323 -16.85 -11.70 1.45
CA GLU A 323 -17.84 -12.54 2.12
C GLU A 323 -17.71 -12.52 3.66
N LYS A 324 -16.47 -12.56 4.17
CA LYS A 324 -16.16 -12.48 5.60
C LYS A 324 -16.44 -11.11 6.21
N ILE A 325 -16.45 -10.04 5.40
CA ILE A 325 -16.65 -8.65 5.83
C ILE A 325 -18.07 -8.13 5.47
N THR A 326 -18.97 -8.97 4.95
CA THR A 326 -20.35 -8.57 4.54
C THR A 326 -21.20 -7.92 5.63
N THR A 327 -20.80 -8.04 6.90
CA THR A 327 -21.46 -7.37 8.03
C THR A 327 -21.09 -5.89 8.19
N LEU A 328 -20.23 -5.35 7.32
CA LEU A 328 -19.77 -3.97 7.34
C LEU A 328 -20.73 -3.06 6.54
N THR A 329 -21.30 -2.05 7.20
CA THR A 329 -22.10 -1.00 6.54
C THR A 329 -21.20 -0.05 5.74
N ASN A 330 -21.74 0.68 4.76
CA ASN A 330 -20.95 1.56 3.89
C ASN A 330 -20.30 2.71 4.66
N THR A 331 -21.00 3.24 5.67
CA THR A 331 -20.44 4.26 6.58
C THR A 331 -19.20 3.77 7.32
N ARG A 332 -19.17 2.48 7.71
CA ARG A 332 -18.03 1.84 8.36
C ARG A 332 -16.91 1.58 7.36
N GLY A 333 -17.24 1.02 6.20
CA GLY A 333 -16.30 0.77 5.11
C GLY A 333 -15.56 2.04 4.69
N PHE A 334 -16.30 3.13 4.50
CA PHE A 334 -15.75 4.45 4.23
C PHE A 334 -14.73 4.89 5.30
N ALA A 335 -15.03 4.74 6.59
CA ALA A 335 -14.14 5.16 7.66
C ALA A 335 -12.87 4.30 7.75
N VAL A 336 -12.99 2.98 7.55
CA VAL A 336 -11.86 2.04 7.47
C VAL A 336 -10.96 2.41 6.29
N ASP A 337 -11.53 2.51 5.09
CA ASP A 337 -10.81 2.82 3.86
C ASP A 337 -10.09 4.17 3.97
N PHE A 338 -10.77 5.21 4.47
CA PHE A 338 -10.18 6.54 4.65
C PHE A 338 -9.00 6.53 5.63
N GLY A 339 -9.13 5.83 6.76
CA GLY A 339 -8.07 5.71 7.76
C GLY A 339 -6.85 4.95 7.24
N ALA A 340 -7.09 3.84 6.53
CA ALA A 340 -6.05 3.02 5.91
C ALA A 340 -5.31 3.79 4.81
N ALA A 341 -6.05 4.32 3.84
CA ALA A 341 -5.49 5.06 2.69
C ALA A 341 -4.70 6.30 3.13
N SER A 342 -5.21 7.07 4.10
CA SER A 342 -4.52 8.24 4.63
C SER A 342 -3.20 7.88 5.29
N THR A 343 -3.19 6.81 6.08
CA THR A 343 -1.99 6.31 6.75
C THR A 343 -0.94 5.86 5.72
N VAL A 344 -1.37 5.05 4.75
CA VAL A 344 -0.47 4.52 3.71
C VAL A 344 0.08 5.66 2.85
N LEU A 345 -0.77 6.59 2.38
CA LEU A 345 -0.31 7.71 1.55
C LEU A 345 0.69 8.61 2.30
N ILE A 346 0.43 8.92 3.57
CA ILE A 346 1.36 9.72 4.39
C ILE A 346 2.69 8.99 4.55
N ALA A 347 2.67 7.69 4.86
CA ALA A 347 3.89 6.89 4.97
C ALA A 347 4.67 6.84 3.64
N SER A 348 3.98 6.66 2.50
CA SER A 348 4.61 6.68 1.18
C SER A 348 5.27 8.03 0.88
N ASN A 349 4.63 9.15 1.27
CA ASN A 349 5.20 10.50 1.14
C ASN A 349 6.43 10.74 2.01
N LEU A 350 6.55 10.00 3.11
CA LEU A 350 7.73 9.98 3.98
C LEU A 350 8.78 8.97 3.50
N GLY A 351 8.50 8.20 2.44
CA GLY A 351 9.36 7.14 1.94
C GLY A 351 9.45 5.94 2.90
N LEU A 352 8.50 5.80 3.82
CA LEU A 352 8.46 4.73 4.80
C LEU A 352 7.72 3.52 4.22
N PRO A 353 8.39 2.36 4.03
CA PRO A 353 7.73 1.15 3.59
C PRO A 353 6.85 0.61 4.73
N VAL A 354 5.53 0.77 4.59
CA VAL A 354 4.53 0.29 5.56
C VAL A 354 3.76 -0.93 5.02
N SER A 355 2.96 -1.55 5.88
CA SER A 355 2.06 -2.65 5.51
C SER A 355 0.64 -2.15 5.32
N THR A 356 0.10 -2.30 4.11
CA THR A 356 -1.29 -1.93 3.79
C THR A 356 -2.29 -2.81 4.56
N THR A 357 -1.97 -4.09 4.74
CA THR A 357 -2.72 -5.04 5.59
C THR A 357 -2.81 -4.56 7.04
N HIS A 358 -1.73 -4.00 7.61
CA HIS A 358 -1.76 -3.47 8.97
C HIS A 358 -2.65 -2.23 9.08
N ALA A 359 -2.54 -1.32 8.11
CA ALA A 359 -3.34 -0.10 8.08
C ALA A 359 -4.84 -0.43 7.95
N ALA A 360 -5.20 -1.42 7.13
CA ALA A 360 -6.57 -1.91 7.00
C ALA A 360 -7.09 -2.54 8.30
N VAL A 361 -6.32 -3.45 8.92
CA VAL A 361 -6.67 -4.05 10.22
C VAL A 361 -6.82 -2.98 11.30
N GLY A 362 -5.90 -2.02 11.35
CA GLY A 362 -5.97 -0.86 12.23
C GLY A 362 -7.27 -0.07 12.04
N GLY A 363 -7.62 0.25 10.79
CA GLY A 363 -8.87 0.92 10.45
C GLY A 363 -10.11 0.18 10.96
N VAL A 364 -10.17 -1.15 10.76
CA VAL A 364 -11.27 -2.00 11.26
C VAL A 364 -11.35 -1.95 12.79
N VAL A 365 -10.21 -2.05 13.49
CA VAL A 365 -10.14 -1.94 14.95
C VAL A 365 -10.63 -0.56 15.41
N GLY A 366 -10.22 0.52 14.74
CA GLY A 366 -10.65 1.89 15.05
C GLY A 366 -12.16 2.08 14.96
N VAL A 367 -12.78 1.58 13.89
CA VAL A 367 -14.24 1.59 13.74
C VAL A 367 -14.93 0.71 14.79
N GLY A 368 -14.35 -0.45 15.12
CA GLY A 368 -14.82 -1.34 16.18
C GLY A 368 -14.83 -0.66 17.55
N LEU A 369 -13.71 -0.02 17.94
CA LEU A 369 -13.57 0.70 19.21
C LEU A 369 -14.57 1.86 19.33
N ALA A 370 -14.88 2.54 18.23
CA ALA A 370 -15.92 3.58 18.20
C ALA A 370 -17.34 3.05 18.47
N ARG A 371 -17.56 1.73 18.49
CA ARG A 371 -18.81 1.07 18.90
C ARG A 371 -18.74 0.47 20.32
N GLY A 372 -17.56 0.47 20.95
CA GLY A 372 -17.29 -0.12 22.25
C GLY A 372 -16.25 -1.24 22.19
N PHE A 373 -15.51 -1.44 23.29
CA PHE A 373 -14.40 -2.40 23.37
C PHE A 373 -14.80 -3.85 23.08
N SER A 374 -16.05 -4.23 23.37
CA SER A 374 -16.58 -5.59 23.11
C SER A 374 -16.77 -5.91 21.63
N ALA A 375 -16.70 -4.91 20.73
CA ALA A 375 -16.83 -5.11 19.29
C ALA A 375 -15.53 -5.58 18.60
N VAL A 376 -14.40 -5.63 19.33
CA VAL A 376 -13.09 -6.02 18.80
C VAL A 376 -12.66 -7.37 19.39
N ASP A 377 -12.41 -8.36 18.54
CA ASP A 377 -11.82 -9.63 18.96
C ASP A 377 -10.29 -9.52 19.05
N PHE A 378 -9.80 -9.30 20.27
CA PHE A 378 -8.37 -9.20 20.55
C PHE A 378 -7.60 -10.51 20.37
N ARG A 379 -8.27 -11.68 20.41
CA ARG A 379 -7.61 -12.97 20.17
C ARG A 379 -7.25 -13.13 18.70
N VAL A 380 -8.16 -12.73 17.81
CA VAL A 380 -7.89 -12.69 16.36
C VAL A 380 -6.80 -11.66 16.06
N LEU A 381 -6.87 -10.47 16.68
CA LEU A 381 -5.85 -9.44 16.51
C LEU A 381 -4.46 -9.92 16.92
N LEU A 382 -4.33 -10.57 18.09
CA LEU A 382 -3.05 -11.10 18.57
C LEU A 382 -2.49 -12.19 17.65
N ARG A 383 -3.36 -13.04 17.09
CA ARG A 383 -2.95 -14.05 16.10
C ARG A 383 -2.41 -13.41 14.81
N ILE A 384 -3.05 -12.35 14.33
CA ILE A 384 -2.59 -11.58 13.16
C ILE A 384 -1.21 -10.97 13.43
N VAL A 385 -1.02 -10.34 14.59
CA VAL A 385 0.27 -9.76 15.00
C VAL A 385 1.37 -10.84 15.05
N ALA A 386 1.06 -12.04 15.53
CA ALA A 386 2.02 -13.15 15.56
C ALA A 386 2.51 -13.52 14.14
N TYR A 387 1.62 -13.58 13.15
CA TYR A 387 2.02 -13.81 11.75
C TYR A 387 2.90 -12.69 11.20
N TRP A 388 2.63 -11.44 11.57
CA TRP A 388 3.43 -10.29 11.14
C TRP A 388 4.85 -10.34 11.68
N VAL A 389 5.02 -10.71 12.96
CA VAL A 389 6.32 -10.89 13.60
C VAL A 389 7.06 -12.08 13.01
N ALA A 390 6.38 -13.21 12.77
CA ALA A 390 6.98 -14.41 12.19
C ALA A 390 7.42 -14.24 10.72
N THR A 391 6.76 -13.34 9.97
CA THR A 391 7.07 -13.10 8.55
C THR A 391 8.51 -12.63 8.33
N VAL A 392 9.02 -11.72 9.18
CA VAL A 392 10.36 -11.15 9.04
C VAL A 392 11.48 -12.21 9.14
N PRO A 393 11.57 -13.03 10.20
CA PRO A 393 12.62 -14.05 10.31
C PRO A 393 12.47 -15.15 9.26
N ILE A 394 11.25 -15.56 8.90
CA ILE A 394 11.05 -16.58 7.86
C ILE A 394 11.58 -16.08 6.51
N ALA A 395 11.26 -14.84 6.13
CA ALA A 395 11.75 -14.26 4.88
C ALA A 395 13.27 -14.02 4.92
N ALA A 396 13.82 -13.59 6.06
CA ALA A 396 15.26 -13.43 6.25
C ALA A 396 16.02 -14.75 6.08
N LEU A 397 15.58 -15.82 6.75
CA LEU A 397 16.20 -17.14 6.66
C LEU A 397 16.11 -17.73 5.25
N THR A 398 14.96 -17.59 4.59
CA THR A 398 14.77 -18.04 3.21
C THR A 398 15.72 -17.29 2.26
N SER A 399 15.86 -15.97 2.44
CA SER A 399 16.79 -15.14 1.67
C SER A 399 18.24 -15.55 1.88
N ILE A 400 18.64 -15.85 3.12
CA ILE A 400 19.99 -16.33 3.45
C ILE A 400 20.30 -17.63 2.71
N VAL A 401 19.40 -18.61 2.76
CA VAL A 401 19.59 -19.91 2.09
C VAL A 401 19.74 -19.70 0.59
N LEU A 402 18.84 -18.94 -0.04
CA LEU A 402 18.91 -18.65 -1.47
C LEU A 402 20.17 -17.89 -1.86
N PHE A 403 20.58 -16.90 -1.04
CA PHE A 403 21.79 -16.12 -1.27
C PHE A 403 23.04 -16.99 -1.24
N VAL A 404 23.19 -17.86 -0.23
CA VAL A 404 24.35 -18.76 -0.11
C VAL A 404 24.41 -19.73 -1.30
N LEU A 405 23.27 -20.30 -1.70
CA LEU A 405 23.19 -21.18 -2.86
C LEU A 405 23.57 -20.46 -4.16
N LEU A 406 23.02 -19.28 -4.41
CA LEU A 406 23.32 -18.50 -5.61
C LEU A 406 24.76 -17.99 -5.64
N LYS A 407 25.30 -17.58 -4.48
CA LYS A 407 26.71 -17.21 -4.34
C LYS A 407 27.60 -18.40 -4.67
N TRP A 408 27.30 -19.59 -4.15
CA TRP A 408 28.07 -20.79 -4.46
C TRP A 408 28.05 -21.10 -5.96
N LEU A 409 26.88 -21.03 -6.61
CA LEU A 409 26.72 -21.28 -8.06
C LEU A 409 27.46 -20.26 -8.94
N CYS A 410 27.63 -19.01 -8.50
CA CYS A 410 28.23 -17.95 -9.31
C CYS A 410 29.74 -17.75 -9.08
N TYR A 411 30.28 -18.26 -7.97
CA TYR A 411 31.69 -18.11 -7.57
C TYR A 411 32.46 -19.43 -7.50
N SER A 412 31.81 -20.57 -7.76
CA SER A 412 32.45 -21.86 -8.03
C SER A 412 32.66 -22.03 -9.52
#